data_AF-A0A0G0JN38-F1
#
_entry.id   AF-A0A0G0JN38-F1
#
_cell.length_a   1.000
_cell.length_b   1.000
_cell.length_c   1.000
_cell.angle_alpha   90.00
_cell.angle_beta   90.00
_cell.angle_gamma   90.00
#
_symmetry.space_group_name_H-M   'P 1'
#
loop_
_entity.id
_entity.type
_entity.pdbx_description
1 polymer ?
#
loop_
_entity_poly.entity_id
_entity_poly.type
_entity_poly.pdbx_seq_one_letter_code
_entity_poly.pdbx_strand_id
1 'polypeptide(L)'
;MKKEKSKIFTDGSCLGNPGPGGWAAIIFDDDKKIVISGNDAYTTNNRMEMMGVIGALKWLKKNKKNYATIFSDSSLLIQTLTKNWKRKKNKDLWAEMDKDLKGINIEWQWVKGHASNEYNNLADEIAVMESEKAKRLPRKSAININFDESSDQQCLF
;
A
#
# COMPACT_ATOMS: atom_id res chain seq x y z
N MET A 1 15.33 -14.68 -19.63
CA MET A 1 15.31 -13.33 -19.04
C MET A 1 14.86 -13.46 -17.60
N LYS A 2 15.71 -13.11 -16.61
CA LYS A 2 15.26 -13.04 -15.21
C LYS A 2 14.23 -11.91 -15.16
N LYS A 3 12.98 -12.22 -14.85
CA LYS A 3 11.97 -11.18 -14.60
C LYS A 3 12.41 -10.45 -13.35
N GLU A 4 12.74 -9.18 -13.49
CA GLU A 4 13.06 -8.33 -12.34
C GLU A 4 11.84 -8.21 -11.45
N LYS A 5 12.09 -8.42 -10.17
CA LYS A 5 11.09 -8.65 -9.15
C LYS A 5 10.90 -7.36 -8.37
N SER A 6 9.78 -6.69 -8.57
CA SER A 6 9.48 -5.48 -7.79
C SER A 6 9.33 -5.86 -6.30
N LYS A 7 9.96 -5.09 -5.41
CA LYS A 7 9.80 -5.23 -3.95
C LYS A 7 8.96 -4.06 -3.46
N ILE A 8 7.89 -4.35 -2.72
CA ILE A 8 6.92 -3.33 -2.34
C ILE A 8 6.65 -3.40 -0.84
N PHE A 9 6.74 -2.27 -0.15
CA PHE A 9 6.42 -2.13 1.27
C PHE A 9 5.16 -1.28 1.39
N THR A 10 4.16 -1.76 2.12
CA THR A 10 2.87 -1.07 2.22
C THR A 10 2.44 -0.90 3.66
N ASP A 11 1.88 0.25 3.98
CA ASP A 11 1.34 0.54 5.32
C ASP A 11 0.09 1.43 5.25
N GLY A 12 -0.68 1.47 6.33
CA GLY A 12 -1.90 2.24 6.49
C GLY A 12 -2.07 2.78 7.90
N SER A 13 -2.40 4.07 8.00
CA SER A 13 -2.60 4.77 9.26
C SER A 13 -3.97 5.44 9.31
N CYS A 14 -4.52 5.59 10.52
CA CYS A 14 -5.83 6.21 10.72
C CYS A 14 -5.90 6.91 12.08
N LEU A 15 -6.26 8.17 12.07
CA LEU A 15 -6.37 9.04 13.24
C LEU A 15 -7.77 8.91 13.82
N GLY A 16 -7.95 7.90 14.68
CA GLY A 16 -9.27 7.45 15.13
C GLY A 16 -9.83 6.34 14.22
N ASN A 17 -10.72 5.50 14.73
CA ASN A 17 -11.18 4.30 14.02
C ASN A 17 -12.71 4.10 14.17
N PRO A 18 -13.55 4.73 13.33
CA PRO A 18 -13.19 5.44 12.09
C PRO A 18 -12.70 6.89 12.28
N GLY A 19 -11.93 7.39 11.32
CA GLY A 19 -11.36 8.75 11.31
C GLY A 19 -10.61 9.06 10.00
N PRO A 20 -9.94 10.23 9.91
CA PRO A 20 -9.07 10.54 8.78
C PRO A 20 -7.91 9.54 8.68
N GLY A 21 -7.68 8.98 7.51
CA GLY A 21 -6.66 7.96 7.30
C GLY A 21 -5.83 8.21 6.05
N GLY A 22 -4.67 7.57 6.01
CA GLY A 22 -3.71 7.62 4.93
C GLY A 22 -3.07 6.25 4.71
N TRP A 23 -2.58 6.02 3.51
CA TRP A 23 -1.87 4.79 3.14
C TRP A 23 -0.69 5.13 2.24
N ALA A 24 0.30 4.25 2.21
CA ALA A 24 1.45 4.38 1.32
C ALA A 24 1.92 3.02 0.79
N ALA A 25 2.60 3.06 -0.36
CA ALA A 25 3.40 1.96 -0.86
C ALA A 25 4.75 2.47 -1.40
N ILE A 26 5.84 1.88 -0.91
CA ILE A 26 7.21 2.11 -1.38
C ILE A 26 7.58 0.98 -2.32
N ILE A 27 7.83 1.29 -3.58
CA ILE A 27 8.05 0.33 -4.65
C ILE A 27 9.49 0.46 -5.12
N PHE A 28 10.23 -0.64 -5.04
CA PHE A 28 11.53 -0.80 -5.69
C PHE A 28 11.33 -1.60 -6.97
N ASP A 29 11.66 -0.98 -8.08
CA ASP A 29 11.60 -1.58 -9.40
C ASP A 29 12.89 -1.25 -10.14
N ASP A 30 13.70 -2.29 -10.35
CA ASP A 30 15.06 -2.18 -10.86
C ASP A 30 15.88 -1.19 -10.00
N ASP A 31 16.41 -0.11 -10.58
CA ASP A 31 17.16 0.95 -9.89
C ASP A 31 16.28 2.12 -9.41
N LYS A 32 14.95 2.01 -9.54
CA LYS A 32 14.01 3.09 -9.19
C LYS A 32 13.31 2.81 -7.88
N LYS A 33 13.23 3.85 -7.05
CA LYS A 33 12.33 3.94 -5.89
C LYS A 33 11.13 4.81 -6.28
N ILE A 34 9.94 4.25 -6.20
CA ILE A 34 8.67 4.94 -6.44
C ILE A 34 7.87 4.97 -5.14
N VAL A 35 7.25 6.10 -4.84
CA VAL A 35 6.35 6.25 -3.70
C VAL A 35 4.97 6.57 -4.23
N ILE A 36 3.98 5.79 -3.79
CA ILE A 36 2.57 6.11 -4.05
C ILE A 36 1.83 6.18 -2.72
N SER A 37 0.90 7.12 -2.61
CA SER A 37 0.15 7.32 -1.38
C SER A 37 -1.23 7.90 -1.66
N GLY A 38 -2.08 7.88 -0.64
CA GLY A 38 -3.39 8.49 -0.70
C GLY A 38 -4.04 8.57 0.66
N ASN A 39 -5.18 9.21 0.71
CA ASN A 39 -5.89 9.49 1.96
C ASN A 39 -7.41 9.43 1.82
N ASP A 40 -8.09 9.33 2.95
CA ASP A 40 -9.55 9.36 3.07
C ASP A 40 -9.93 10.07 4.38
N ALA A 41 -10.83 11.05 4.29
CA ALA A 41 -11.29 11.84 5.43
C ALA A 41 -12.06 11.03 6.48
N TYR A 42 -12.61 9.86 6.10
CA TYR A 42 -13.41 9.04 6.99
C TYR A 42 -13.33 7.54 6.65
N THR A 43 -12.31 6.89 7.22
CA THR A 43 -11.97 5.49 6.97
C THR A 43 -11.62 4.76 8.27
N THR A 44 -11.08 3.55 8.16
CA THR A 44 -10.54 2.76 9.27
C THR A 44 -9.10 2.38 8.96
N ASN A 45 -8.32 2.05 10.00
CA ASN A 45 -6.93 1.60 9.82
C ASN A 45 -6.86 0.39 8.86
N ASN A 46 -7.67 -0.67 9.10
CA ASN A 46 -7.70 -1.85 8.22
C ASN A 46 -8.03 -1.53 6.76
N ARG A 47 -8.87 -0.52 6.47
CA ARG A 47 -9.16 -0.11 5.09
C ARG A 47 -7.93 0.55 4.46
N MET A 48 -7.20 1.37 5.22
CA MET A 48 -5.97 2.01 4.74
C MET A 48 -4.86 0.99 4.49
N GLU A 49 -4.67 0.00 5.36
CA GLU A 49 -3.73 -1.11 5.11
C GLU A 49 -4.06 -1.84 3.80
N MET A 50 -5.33 -2.19 3.58
CA MET A 50 -5.79 -2.82 2.34
C MET A 50 -5.59 -1.92 1.11
N MET A 51 -5.78 -0.62 1.28
CA MET A 51 -5.60 0.36 0.21
C MET A 51 -4.14 0.54 -0.19
N GLY A 52 -3.19 0.45 0.74
CA GLY A 52 -1.76 0.38 0.44
C GLY A 52 -1.43 -0.72 -0.55
N VAL A 53 -1.95 -1.92 -0.30
CA VAL A 53 -1.80 -3.07 -1.20
C VAL A 53 -2.54 -2.87 -2.52
N ILE A 54 -3.77 -2.34 -2.52
CA ILE A 54 -4.50 -2.05 -3.77
C ILE A 54 -3.75 -1.03 -4.63
N GLY A 55 -3.20 0.03 -4.03
CA GLY A 55 -2.37 1.02 -4.72
C GLY A 55 -1.18 0.36 -5.41
N ALA A 56 -0.45 -0.50 -4.67
CA ALA A 56 0.66 -1.27 -5.22
C ALA A 56 0.25 -2.16 -6.40
N LEU A 57 -0.85 -2.90 -6.28
CA LEU A 57 -1.35 -3.77 -7.36
C LEU A 57 -1.78 -2.99 -8.60
N LYS A 58 -2.42 -1.82 -8.43
CA LYS A 58 -2.76 -0.92 -9.54
C LYS A 58 -1.51 -0.42 -10.25
N TRP A 59 -0.47 -0.05 -9.50
CA TRP A 59 0.80 0.36 -10.08
C TRP A 59 1.45 -0.80 -10.87
N LEU A 60 1.46 -2.01 -10.33
CA LEU A 60 1.99 -3.20 -11.02
C LEU A 60 1.25 -3.46 -12.34
N LYS A 61 -0.09 -3.37 -12.34
CA LYS A 61 -0.90 -3.54 -13.55
C LYS A 61 -0.64 -2.45 -14.59
N LYS A 62 -0.60 -1.19 -14.17
CA LYS A 62 -0.29 -0.05 -15.05
C LYS A 62 1.07 -0.24 -15.73
N ASN A 63 2.05 -0.77 -15.01
CA ASN A 63 3.41 -1.00 -15.50
C ASN A 63 3.64 -2.42 -16.07
N LYS A 64 2.57 -3.20 -16.28
CA LYS A 64 2.61 -4.55 -16.86
C LYS A 64 3.56 -5.52 -16.13
N LYS A 65 3.73 -5.34 -14.83
CA LYS A 65 4.51 -6.24 -13.97
C LYS A 65 3.68 -7.47 -13.64
N ASN A 66 4.30 -8.64 -13.66
CA ASN A 66 3.63 -9.93 -13.45
C ASN A 66 4.18 -10.72 -12.26
N TYR A 67 5.15 -10.14 -11.54
CA TYR A 67 5.75 -10.75 -10.35
C TYR A 67 6.26 -9.68 -9.40
N ALA A 68 5.92 -9.79 -8.11
CA ALA A 68 6.39 -8.89 -7.06
C ALA A 68 6.40 -9.58 -5.69
N THR A 69 7.19 -9.05 -4.75
CA THR A 69 7.01 -9.33 -3.31
C THR A 69 6.40 -8.12 -2.64
N ILE A 70 5.33 -8.35 -1.89
CA ILE A 70 4.68 -7.33 -1.06
C ILE A 70 4.94 -7.65 0.42
N PHE A 71 5.50 -6.66 1.12
CA PHE A 71 5.75 -6.64 2.54
C PHE A 71 4.69 -5.78 3.23
N SER A 72 4.04 -6.33 4.25
CA SER A 72 3.06 -5.62 5.08
C SER A 72 3.07 -6.21 6.49
N ASP A 73 2.83 -5.37 7.49
CA ASP A 73 2.67 -5.79 8.89
C ASP A 73 1.22 -6.14 9.27
N SER A 74 0.25 -5.87 8.37
CA SER A 74 -1.15 -6.25 8.54
C SER A 74 -1.32 -7.76 8.54
N SER A 75 -1.24 -8.35 9.73
CA SER A 75 -1.37 -9.79 9.94
C SER A 75 -2.72 -10.31 9.42
N LEU A 76 -3.80 -9.54 9.57
CA LEU A 76 -5.12 -9.93 9.07
C LEU A 76 -5.12 -10.04 7.54
N LEU A 77 -4.53 -9.06 6.85
CA LEU A 77 -4.46 -9.02 5.40
C LEU A 77 -3.65 -10.21 4.87
N ILE A 78 -2.42 -10.38 5.38
CA ILE A 78 -1.52 -11.46 4.94
C ILE A 78 -2.11 -12.83 5.24
N GLN A 79 -2.68 -13.05 6.43
CA GLN A 79 -3.29 -14.34 6.75
C GLN A 79 -4.53 -14.62 5.89
N THR A 80 -5.31 -13.60 5.55
CA THR A 80 -6.47 -13.78 4.67
C THR A 80 -6.06 -14.16 3.25
N LEU A 81 -4.98 -13.58 2.73
CA LEU A 81 -4.45 -13.86 1.41
C LEU A 81 -3.73 -15.21 1.31
N THR A 82 -3.02 -15.62 2.37
CA THR A 82 -2.17 -16.82 2.35
C THR A 82 -2.86 -18.07 2.91
N LYS A 83 -3.83 -17.92 3.82
CA LYS A 83 -4.50 -19.05 4.51
C LYS A 83 -5.98 -19.21 4.16
N ASN A 84 -6.47 -18.54 3.12
CA ASN A 84 -7.89 -18.60 2.68
C ASN A 84 -8.90 -18.33 3.80
N TRP A 85 -8.59 -17.40 4.72
CA TRP A 85 -9.55 -17.05 5.76
C TRP A 85 -10.80 -16.38 5.20
N LYS A 86 -11.94 -16.58 5.88
CA LYS A 86 -13.22 -16.04 5.43
C LYS A 86 -13.22 -14.50 5.53
N ARG A 87 -13.38 -13.84 4.38
CA ARG A 87 -13.48 -12.37 4.25
C ARG A 87 -14.83 -11.86 4.76
N LYS A 88 -14.89 -11.49 6.05
CA LYS A 88 -16.13 -11.06 6.72
C LYS A 88 -16.44 -9.56 6.55
N LYS A 89 -15.42 -8.69 6.58
CA LYS A 89 -15.50 -7.22 6.49
C LYS A 89 -14.77 -6.71 5.24
N ASN A 90 -15.00 -5.45 4.85
CA ASN A 90 -14.34 -4.76 3.72
C ASN A 90 -14.45 -5.51 2.38
N LYS A 91 -15.64 -6.07 2.11
CA LYS A 91 -15.88 -6.91 0.91
C LYS A 91 -15.66 -6.15 -0.39
N ASP A 92 -15.93 -4.85 -0.37
CA ASP A 92 -15.65 -3.91 -1.46
C ASP A 92 -14.16 -3.90 -1.83
N LEU A 93 -13.28 -3.71 -0.85
CA LEU A 93 -11.83 -3.67 -1.08
C LEU A 93 -11.28 -5.05 -1.46
N TRP A 94 -11.84 -6.14 -0.91
CA TRP A 94 -11.46 -7.49 -1.32
C TRP A 94 -11.80 -7.76 -2.79
N ALA A 95 -12.97 -7.35 -3.24
CA ALA A 95 -13.37 -7.53 -4.64
C ALA A 95 -12.47 -6.72 -5.59
N GLU A 96 -12.07 -5.51 -5.18
CA GLU A 96 -11.11 -4.70 -5.92
C GLU A 96 -9.72 -5.35 -5.97
N MET A 97 -9.22 -5.83 -4.83
CA MET A 97 -7.95 -6.53 -4.74
C MET A 97 -7.93 -7.79 -5.60
N ASP A 98 -8.99 -8.61 -5.58
CA ASP A 98 -9.08 -9.82 -6.42
C ASP A 98 -9.04 -9.48 -7.92
N LYS A 99 -9.66 -8.38 -8.33
CA LYS A 99 -9.60 -7.88 -9.72
C LYS A 99 -8.17 -7.47 -10.09
N ASP A 100 -7.43 -6.91 -9.15
CA ASP A 100 -6.08 -6.41 -9.40
C ASP A 100 -4.99 -7.49 -9.23
N LEU A 101 -5.28 -8.58 -8.51
CA LEU A 101 -4.39 -9.74 -8.41
C LEU A 101 -4.37 -10.61 -9.68
N LYS A 102 -5.42 -10.57 -10.50
CA LYS A 102 -5.51 -11.41 -11.71
C LYS A 102 -4.32 -11.15 -12.64
N GLY A 103 -3.54 -12.21 -12.88
CA GLY A 103 -2.40 -12.19 -13.80
C GLY A 103 -1.08 -11.72 -13.19
N ILE A 104 -1.03 -11.49 -11.87
CA ILE A 104 0.19 -11.12 -11.15
C ILE A 104 0.50 -12.20 -10.12
N ASN A 105 1.73 -12.72 -10.15
CA ASN A 105 2.20 -13.61 -9.10
C ASN A 105 2.78 -12.78 -7.95
N ILE A 106 2.11 -12.79 -6.79
CA ILE A 106 2.54 -12.04 -5.60
C ILE A 106 3.08 -13.00 -4.56
N GLU A 107 4.29 -12.71 -4.08
CA GLU A 107 4.80 -13.29 -2.84
C GLU A 107 4.49 -12.35 -1.67
N TRP A 108 3.77 -12.87 -0.69
CA TRP A 108 3.39 -12.13 0.51
C TRP A 108 4.41 -12.36 1.61
N GLN A 109 4.93 -11.28 2.19
CA GLN A 109 5.85 -11.33 3.31
C GLN A 109 5.25 -10.53 4.46
N TRP A 110 4.89 -11.23 5.54
CA TRP A 110 4.52 -10.54 6.77
C TRP A 110 5.78 -10.04 7.45
N VAL A 111 5.80 -8.75 7.79
CA VAL A 111 6.86 -8.15 8.60
C VAL A 111 6.30 -7.74 9.95
N LYS A 112 7.15 -7.71 10.97
CA LYS A 112 6.72 -7.22 12.28
C LYS A 112 6.67 -5.69 12.23
N GLY A 113 5.52 -5.13 12.59
CA GLY A 113 5.32 -3.68 12.67
C GLY A 113 6.30 -3.02 13.65
N HIS A 114 6.81 -1.86 13.23
CA HIS A 114 7.81 -1.00 13.89
C HIS A 114 9.13 -1.69 14.35
N ALA A 115 10.24 -1.13 13.87
CA ALA A 115 11.62 -1.27 14.36
C ALA A 115 12.58 -2.23 13.64
N SER A 116 12.19 -2.98 12.59
CA SER A 116 13.16 -3.82 11.87
C SER A 116 13.27 -3.61 10.35
N ASN A 117 12.36 -2.85 9.73
CA ASN A 117 12.40 -2.59 8.30
C ASN A 117 12.25 -1.10 8.00
N GLU A 118 13.34 -0.48 7.52
CA GLU A 118 13.40 0.94 7.17
C GLU A 118 12.29 1.35 6.19
N TYR A 119 12.00 0.52 5.18
CA TYR A 119 11.01 0.85 4.16
C TYR A 119 9.57 0.64 4.62
N ASN A 120 9.34 -0.25 5.58
CA ASN A 120 8.04 -0.31 6.24
C ASN A 120 7.84 0.93 7.12
N ASN A 121 8.88 1.35 7.86
CA ASN A 121 8.80 2.58 8.67
C ASN A 121 8.56 3.81 7.79
N LEU A 122 9.19 3.87 6.60
CA LEU A 122 8.93 4.94 5.63
C LEU A 122 7.49 4.91 5.11
N ALA A 123 6.94 3.72 4.83
CA ALA A 123 5.54 3.59 4.44
C ALA A 123 4.59 4.07 5.55
N ASP A 124 4.84 3.70 6.80
CA ASP A 124 4.09 4.19 7.97
C ASP A 124 4.16 5.72 8.09
N GLU A 125 5.36 6.29 8.02
CA GLU A 125 5.56 7.74 8.14
C GLU A 125 4.74 8.50 7.08
N ILE A 126 4.76 8.03 5.83
CA ILE A 126 3.98 8.63 4.75
C ILE A 126 2.48 8.41 4.95
N ALA A 127 2.06 7.24 5.42
CA ALA A 127 0.65 6.98 5.75
C ALA A 127 0.14 7.91 6.86
N VAL A 128 0.95 8.16 7.89
CA VAL A 128 0.66 9.13 8.96
C VAL A 128 0.56 10.54 8.38
N MET A 129 1.52 10.98 7.56
CA MET A 129 1.45 12.29 6.90
C MET A 129 0.18 12.46 6.05
N GLU A 130 -0.21 11.44 5.29
CA GLU A 130 -1.44 11.43 4.50
C GLU A 130 -2.70 11.50 5.38
N SER A 131 -2.71 10.81 6.53
CA SER A 131 -3.82 10.89 7.48
C SER A 131 -3.97 12.27 8.12
N GLU A 132 -2.85 12.97 8.36
CA GLU A 132 -2.84 14.35 8.84
C GLU A 132 -3.37 15.32 7.78
N LYS A 133 -3.00 15.13 6.50
CA LYS A 133 -3.59 15.89 5.37
C LYS A 133 -5.10 15.67 5.29
N ALA A 134 -5.56 14.44 5.51
CA ALA A 134 -6.97 14.06 5.44
C ALA A 134 -7.86 14.79 6.45
N LYS A 135 -7.31 15.23 7.60
CA LYS A 135 -8.07 16.04 8.60
C LYS A 135 -8.68 17.29 8.00
N ARG A 136 -8.07 17.85 6.96
CA ARG A 136 -8.48 19.09 6.30
C ARG A 136 -9.48 18.85 5.16
N LEU A 137 -9.74 17.59 4.80
CA LEU A 137 -10.66 17.25 3.74
C LEU A 137 -12.11 17.21 4.22
N PRO A 138 -13.08 17.62 3.38
CA PRO A 138 -14.48 17.42 3.69
C PRO A 138 -14.78 15.92 3.75
N ARG A 139 -15.58 15.49 4.74
CA ARG A 139 -16.00 14.08 4.97
C ARG A 139 -16.71 13.42 3.77
N LYS A 140 -16.97 14.16 2.70
CA LYS A 140 -17.42 13.66 1.39
C LYS A 140 -16.41 14.08 0.32
N SER A 141 -15.35 13.32 0.13
CA SER A 141 -14.61 13.39 -1.14
C SER A 141 -13.98 12.04 -1.43
N ALA A 142 -14.17 11.58 -2.67
CA ALA A 142 -13.68 10.30 -3.15
C ALA A 142 -12.14 10.22 -3.01
N ILE A 143 -11.65 9.01 -2.74
CA ILE A 143 -10.24 8.65 -2.61
C ILE A 143 -9.42 9.28 -3.75
N ASN A 144 -8.51 10.20 -3.41
CA ASN A 144 -7.51 10.71 -4.34
C ASN A 144 -6.26 9.80 -4.25
N ILE A 145 -5.93 9.14 -5.37
CA ILE A 145 -4.67 8.40 -5.50
C ILE A 145 -3.66 9.35 -6.14
N ASN A 146 -2.68 9.81 -5.37
CA ASN A 146 -1.58 10.62 -5.90
C ASN A 146 -0.44 9.69 -6.33
N PHE A 147 -0.09 9.75 -7.62
CA PHE A 147 1.14 9.13 -8.13
C PHE A 147 2.22 10.20 -8.10
N ASP A 148 3.01 10.25 -7.03
CA ASP A 148 4.19 11.11 -7.00
C ASP A 148 5.37 10.33 -7.60
N GLU A 149 5.62 10.56 -8.89
CA GLU A 149 6.82 10.06 -9.57
C GLU A 149 7.99 11.03 -9.30
N SER A 150 8.35 11.23 -8.03
CA SER A 150 9.52 12.02 -7.67
C SER A 150 10.78 11.22 -7.99
N SER A 151 11.29 11.40 -9.21
CA SER A 151 12.63 10.99 -9.61
C SER A 151 13.65 11.85 -8.87
N ASP A 152 14.03 11.46 -7.65
CA ASP A 152 15.23 11.98 -7.01
C ASP A 152 16.46 11.35 -7.68
N GLN A 153 16.79 11.90 -8.85
CA GLN A 153 18.15 11.98 -9.34
C GLN A 153 18.88 12.95 -8.41
N GLN A 154 19.47 12.43 -7.34
CA GLN A 154 20.65 13.06 -6.74
C GLN A 154 21.88 12.23 -7.09
N CYS A 155 22.54 12.68 -8.15
CA CYS A 155 23.97 12.52 -8.32
C CYS A 155 24.68 12.82 -7.01
N LEU A 156 25.48 11.88 -6.52
CA LEU A 156 26.69 12.19 -5.77
C LEU A 156 27.81 11.30 -6.32
N PHE A 157 28.92 11.97 -6.58
CA PHE A 157 30.16 11.51 -7.20
C PHE A 157 30.85 10.38 -6.42
#